data_AF-A0A4V2UII9-F1
#
_entry.id   AF-A0A4V2UII9-F1
#
_cell.length_a   1.000
_cell.length_b   1.000
_cell.length_c   1.000
_cell.angle_alpha   90.00
_cell.angle_beta   90.00
_cell.angle_gamma   90.00
#
_symmetry.space_group_name_H-M   'P 1'
#
loop_
_entity.id
_entity.type
_entity.pdbx_description
1 polymer ?
#
loop_
_entity_poly.entity_id
_entity_poly.type
_entity_poly.pdbx_seq_one_letter_code
_entity_poly.pdbx_strand_id
1 'polypeptide(L)'
;MIRPIAFISALLLASPVFATGDIDIRADQVLTDTVQEVNFRIAVEDCTQLADISVSGLSLSLADAIRSTEGNSCEFAVLLDSSYANSPSVTATDISGEHYYHSEFFSVEFTNPTISFNGVSVTGSSQDQYLQFSGTANGDVDIPKN
;
A
#
# COMPACT_ATOMS: atom_id res chain seq x y z
N MET A 1 24.91 -47.05 32.65
CA MET A 1 25.48 -45.99 31.79
C MET A 1 24.35 -45.37 30.99
N ILE A 2 23.92 -44.16 31.35
CA ILE A 2 22.79 -43.46 30.72
C ILE A 2 23.36 -42.22 30.03
N ARG A 3 23.19 -42.11 28.72
CA ARG A 3 23.62 -40.94 27.93
C ARG A 3 22.49 -39.91 27.89
N PRO A 4 22.72 -38.63 28.21
CA PRO A 4 21.70 -37.60 28.04
C PRO A 4 21.62 -37.21 26.56
N ILE A 5 20.41 -37.25 26.00
CA ILE A 5 20.08 -36.69 24.69
C ILE A 5 19.80 -35.21 24.92
N ALA A 6 20.68 -34.34 24.43
CA ALA A 6 20.44 -32.90 24.43
C ALA A 6 19.45 -32.58 23.29
N PHE A 7 18.21 -32.26 23.65
CA PHE A 7 17.27 -31.62 22.74
C PHE A 7 17.68 -30.15 22.59
N ILE A 8 18.32 -29.83 21.46
CA ILE A 8 18.53 -28.44 21.05
C ILE A 8 17.19 -27.96 20.49
N SER A 9 16.44 -27.23 21.31
CA SER A 9 15.24 -26.54 20.88
C SER A 9 15.67 -25.29 20.11
N ALA A 10 15.70 -25.37 18.78
CA ALA A 10 15.91 -24.21 17.92
C ALA A 10 14.64 -23.34 17.99
N LEU A 11 14.71 -22.26 18.77
CA LEU A 11 13.71 -21.21 18.77
C LEU A 11 13.89 -20.43 17.46
N LEU A 12 13.05 -20.69 16.45
CA LEU A 12 13.01 -19.88 15.24
C LEU A 12 12.56 -18.46 15.62
N LEU A 13 13.51 -17.53 15.66
CA LEU A 13 13.22 -16.11 15.62
C LEU A 13 12.70 -15.82 14.21
N ALA A 14 11.37 -15.74 14.05
CA ALA A 14 10.78 -15.20 12.84
C ALA A 14 11.15 -13.72 12.78
N SER A 15 12.01 -13.34 11.85
CA SER A 15 12.23 -11.94 11.51
C SER A 15 10.89 -11.36 11.03
N PRO A 16 10.51 -10.13 11.42
CA PRO A 16 9.45 -9.44 10.72
C PRO A 16 9.87 -9.32 9.25
N VAL A 17 9.05 -9.86 8.35
CA VAL A 17 9.27 -9.77 6.89
C VAL A 17 8.49 -8.57 6.41
N PHE A 18 9.08 -7.74 5.56
CA PHE A 18 8.36 -6.68 4.87
C PHE A 18 7.37 -7.30 3.89
N ALA A 19 6.13 -6.81 3.87
CA ALA A 19 5.13 -7.26 2.91
C ALA A 19 4.81 -6.17 1.89
N THR A 20 4.37 -6.56 0.69
CA THR A 20 3.87 -5.63 -0.33
C THR A 20 2.69 -4.77 0.14
N GLY A 21 1.95 -5.21 1.18
CA GLY A 21 0.87 -4.43 1.80
C GLY A 21 1.34 -3.30 2.70
N ASP A 22 2.64 -3.25 3.01
CA ASP A 22 3.24 -2.25 3.91
C ASP A 22 3.65 -0.99 3.15
N ILE A 23 3.40 -0.94 1.84
CA ILE A 23 3.71 0.20 0.95
C ILE A 23 2.41 0.69 0.34
N ASP A 24 2.19 1.99 0.39
CA ASP A 24 1.02 2.69 -0.16
C ASP A 24 1.50 3.91 -0.97
N ILE A 25 0.92 4.11 -2.15
CA ILE A 25 1.24 5.20 -3.07
C ILE A 25 0.05 6.13 -3.19
N ARG A 26 0.22 7.43 -2.92
CA ARG A 26 -0.86 8.41 -3.05
C ARG A 26 -0.43 9.58 -3.89
N ALA A 27 -1.29 9.99 -4.83
CA ALA A 27 -1.13 11.30 -5.45
C ALA A 27 -1.43 12.39 -4.40
N ASP A 28 -0.50 13.32 -4.19
CA ASP A 28 -0.66 14.44 -3.25
C ASP A 28 -1.41 15.63 -3.89
N GLN A 29 -2.05 15.38 -5.02
CA GLN A 29 -2.83 16.34 -5.80
C GLN A 29 -3.86 15.64 -6.69
N VAL A 30 -4.81 16.42 -7.20
CA VAL A 30 -5.76 15.95 -8.21
C VAL A 30 -5.02 15.67 -9.52
N LEU A 31 -5.17 14.45 -10.03
CA LEU A 31 -4.63 14.09 -11.34
C LEU A 31 -5.51 14.68 -12.45
N THR A 32 -4.88 15.31 -13.43
CA THR A 32 -5.55 15.76 -14.66
C THR A 32 -4.73 15.33 -15.87
N ASP A 33 -5.34 15.39 -17.04
CA ASP A 33 -4.73 15.08 -18.33
C ASP A 33 -3.68 16.12 -18.80
N THR A 34 -3.55 17.24 -18.08
CA THR A 34 -2.67 18.36 -18.46
C THR A 34 -1.45 18.53 -17.54
N VAL A 35 -1.36 17.77 -16.45
CA VAL A 35 -0.25 17.85 -15.50
C VAL A 35 1.01 17.23 -16.10
N GLN A 36 2.13 17.97 -16.08
CA GLN A 36 3.43 17.50 -16.59
C GLN A 36 4.23 16.73 -15.53
N GLU A 37 4.04 17.06 -14.25
CA GLU A 37 4.72 16.42 -13.13
C GLU A 37 3.75 16.21 -11.98
N VAL A 38 3.77 15.02 -11.38
CA VAL A 38 2.88 14.61 -10.31
C VAL A 38 3.62 14.42 -9.00
N ASN A 39 3.20 15.14 -7.95
CA ASN A 39 3.64 14.87 -6.59
C ASN A 39 2.94 13.63 -6.05
N PHE A 40 3.74 12.65 -5.63
CA PHE A 40 3.31 11.47 -4.92
C PHE A 40 3.86 11.46 -3.50
N ARG A 41 3.11 10.77 -2.64
CA ARG A 41 3.48 10.42 -1.28
C ARG A 41 3.56 8.91 -1.21
N ILE A 42 4.73 8.40 -0.84
CA ILE A 42 4.95 6.97 -0.65
C ILE A 42 4.98 6.73 0.85
N ALA A 43 3.99 6.03 1.37
CA ALA A 43 3.94 5.62 2.77
C ALA A 43 4.48 4.21 2.90
N VAL A 44 5.33 4.00 3.92
CA VAL A 44 5.85 2.69 4.31
C VAL A 44 5.51 2.47 5.78
N GLU A 45 4.83 1.36 6.11
CA GLU A 45 4.26 1.11 7.43
C GLU A 45 5.34 0.87 8.51
N ASP A 46 6.44 0.20 8.18
CA ASP A 46 7.58 0.02 9.08
C ASP A 46 8.91 0.29 8.38
N CYS A 47 9.51 1.45 8.58
CA CYS A 47 10.79 1.81 7.96
C CYS A 47 12.03 1.36 8.73
N THR A 48 11.89 0.55 9.80
CA THR A 48 13.03 0.17 10.66
C THR A 48 14.01 -0.77 9.98
N GLN A 49 13.53 -1.57 9.04
CA GLN A 49 14.36 -2.49 8.27
C GLN A 49 14.36 -2.17 6.77
N LEU A 50 13.95 -0.96 6.39
CA LEU A 50 14.08 -0.45 5.02
C LEU A 50 15.54 -0.02 4.80
N ALA A 51 16.20 -0.59 3.79
CA ALA A 51 17.58 -0.29 3.44
C ALA A 51 17.70 0.64 2.23
N ASP A 52 16.83 0.46 1.24
CA ASP A 52 16.76 1.30 0.04
C ASP A 52 15.32 1.39 -0.46
N ILE A 53 14.99 2.49 -1.12
CA ILE A 53 13.70 2.65 -1.79
C ILE A 53 13.89 3.42 -3.08
N SER A 54 13.23 2.94 -4.13
CA SER A 54 13.16 3.63 -5.40
C SER A 54 11.72 3.71 -5.90
N VAL A 55 11.39 4.82 -6.55
CA VAL A 55 10.05 5.08 -7.09
C VAL A 55 10.18 5.31 -8.58
N SER A 56 9.61 4.43 -9.39
CA SER A 56 9.67 4.48 -10.86
C SER A 56 11.10 4.68 -11.39
N GLY A 57 12.07 4.04 -10.74
CA GLY A 57 13.50 4.12 -11.07
C GLY A 57 14.27 5.27 -10.42
N LEU A 58 13.61 6.18 -9.71
CA LEU A 58 14.26 7.24 -8.92
C LEU A 58 14.55 6.73 -7.50
N SER A 59 15.83 6.58 -7.15
CA SER A 59 16.24 6.25 -5.77
C SER A 59 15.99 7.45 -4.84
N LEU A 60 15.38 7.19 -3.68
CA LEU A 60 15.11 8.20 -2.66
C LEU A 60 16.02 7.97 -1.45
N SER A 61 16.42 9.08 -0.82
CA SER A 61 17.22 9.02 0.40
C SER A 61 16.35 8.72 1.61
N LEU A 62 16.73 7.71 2.39
CA LEU A 62 16.11 7.43 3.69
C LEU A 62 16.25 8.58 4.71
N ALA A 63 17.19 9.51 4.48
CA ALA A 63 17.36 10.69 5.32
C ALA A 63 16.28 11.75 5.05
N ASP A 64 15.67 11.73 3.86
CA ASP A 64 14.61 12.68 3.48
C ASP A 64 13.22 12.16 3.89
N ALA A 65 13.14 10.96 4.46
CA ALA A 65 11.92 10.35 4.93
C ALA A 65 11.30 11.14 6.09
N ILE A 66 10.02 11.46 5.99
CA ILE A 66 9.22 12.03 7.07
C ILE A 66 8.78 10.86 7.96
N ARG A 67 9.38 10.71 9.13
CA ARG A 67 9.05 9.62 10.06
C ARG A 67 7.85 9.96 10.92
N SER A 68 6.99 8.98 11.16
CA SER A 68 5.92 9.10 12.13
C SER A 68 6.47 9.32 13.54
N THR A 69 5.77 10.13 14.33
CA THR A 69 6.06 10.31 15.76
C THR A 69 5.45 9.19 16.60
N GLU A 70 4.50 8.44 16.05
CA GLU A 70 3.78 7.34 16.68
C GLU A 70 3.93 6.10 15.80
N GLY A 71 4.99 5.33 16.02
CA GLY A 71 5.26 4.08 15.30
C GLY A 71 6.52 4.12 14.43
N ASN A 72 6.62 3.14 13.53
CA ASN A 72 7.79 2.92 12.68
C ASN A 72 7.61 3.42 11.25
N SER A 73 6.44 3.96 10.92
CA SER A 73 6.15 4.36 9.55
C SER A 73 6.94 5.58 9.11
N CYS A 74 7.14 5.68 7.81
CA CYS A 74 7.73 6.86 7.20
C CYS A 74 7.12 7.14 5.83
N GLU A 75 7.21 8.39 5.42
CA GLU A 75 6.71 8.86 4.15
C GLU A 75 7.80 9.53 3.32
N PHE A 76 7.70 9.39 2.01
CA PHE A 76 8.56 10.07 1.05
C PHE A 76 7.70 10.91 0.12
N ALA A 77 8.10 12.16 -0.07
CA ALA A 77 7.55 13.01 -1.12
C ALA A 77 8.41 12.85 -2.39
N VAL A 78 7.77 12.60 -3.52
CA VAL A 78 8.46 12.41 -4.81
C VAL A 78 7.70 13.10 -5.92
N LEU A 79 8.42 13.84 -6.77
CA LEU A 79 7.89 14.44 -7.98
C LEU A 79 8.23 13.50 -9.15
N LEU A 80 7.22 12.93 -9.79
CA LEU A 80 7.36 12.07 -10.96
C LEU A 80 6.89 12.79 -12.22
N ASP A 81 7.44 12.46 -13.37
CA ASP A 81 6.90 12.96 -14.64
C ASP A 81 5.53 12.32 -14.94
N SER A 82 4.77 12.95 -15.83
CA SER A 82 3.44 12.51 -16.24
C SER A 82 3.40 11.11 -16.85
N SER A 83 4.52 10.58 -17.37
CA SER A 83 4.60 9.20 -17.87
C SER A 83 4.36 8.14 -16.78
N TYR A 84 4.61 8.47 -15.51
CA TYR A 84 4.36 7.62 -14.36
C TYR A 84 3.08 7.97 -13.60
N ALA A 85 2.37 9.04 -13.97
CA ALA A 85 1.21 9.54 -13.22
C ALA A 85 0.11 8.49 -13.01
N ASN A 86 -0.12 7.63 -14.01
CA ASN A 86 -1.19 6.63 -13.98
C ASN A 86 -0.72 5.27 -13.46
N SER A 87 0.58 5.05 -13.31
CA SER A 87 1.14 3.75 -12.92
C SER A 87 2.49 3.91 -12.22
N PRO A 88 2.57 4.67 -11.11
CA PRO A 88 3.80 4.74 -10.33
C PRO A 88 4.09 3.37 -9.71
N SER A 89 5.37 3.10 -9.48
CA SER A 89 5.80 1.87 -8.83
C SER A 89 6.89 2.14 -7.82
N VAL A 90 6.96 1.31 -6.80
CA VAL A 90 7.95 1.36 -5.73
C VAL A 90 8.67 0.03 -5.70
N THR A 91 10.00 0.10 -5.62
CA THR A 91 10.83 -1.04 -5.22
C THR A 91 11.50 -0.68 -3.91
N ALA A 92 11.11 -1.37 -2.85
CA ALA A 92 11.75 -1.29 -1.54
C ALA A 92 12.73 -2.45 -1.39
N THR A 93 13.86 -2.20 -0.75
CA THR A 93 14.82 -3.24 -0.38
C THR A 93 15.00 -3.23 1.13
N ASP A 94 14.87 -4.38 1.77
CA ASP A 94 15.09 -4.47 3.21
C ASP A 94 16.59 -4.65 3.57
N ILE A 95 16.91 -4.58 4.86
CA ILE A 95 18.28 -4.77 5.37
C ILE A 95 18.85 -6.18 5.15
N SER A 96 18.00 -7.17 4.82
CA SER A 96 18.43 -8.51 4.45
C SER A 96 18.77 -8.62 2.95
N GLY A 97 18.42 -7.59 2.17
CA GLY A 97 18.60 -7.51 0.73
C GLY A 97 17.42 -8.06 -0.08
N GLU A 98 16.29 -8.36 0.56
CA GLU A 98 15.08 -8.78 -0.15
C GLU A 98 14.40 -7.57 -0.80
N HIS A 99 13.86 -7.77 -2.00
CA HIS A 99 13.24 -6.72 -2.79
C HIS A 99 11.72 -6.91 -2.87
N TYR A 100 10.99 -5.83 -2.60
CA TYR A 100 9.54 -5.79 -2.61
C TYR A 100 9.08 -4.79 -3.65
N TYR A 101 8.34 -5.29 -4.64
CA TYR A 101 7.74 -4.48 -5.68
C TYR A 101 6.28 -4.19 -5.33
N HIS A 102 5.89 -2.94 -5.46
CA HIS A 102 4.52 -2.48 -5.33
C HIS A 102 4.20 -1.48 -6.46
N SER A 103 3.00 -1.54 -7.01
CA SER A 103 2.55 -0.59 -8.03
C SER A 103 1.07 -0.33 -7.87
N GLU A 104 0.68 0.93 -8.03
CA GLU A 104 -0.71 1.33 -8.05
C GLU A 104 -1.09 1.85 -9.43
N PHE A 105 -2.37 1.75 -9.77
CA PHE A 105 -2.91 2.29 -11.01
C PHE A 105 -3.88 3.42 -10.71
N PHE A 106 -3.65 4.56 -11.34
CA PHE A 106 -4.51 5.72 -11.25
C PHE A 106 -5.16 5.99 -12.60
N SER A 107 -6.39 6.49 -12.54
CA SER A 107 -7.11 6.95 -13.72
C SER A 107 -7.75 8.30 -13.42
N VAL A 108 -7.79 9.16 -14.43
CA VAL A 108 -8.45 10.46 -14.34
C VAL A 108 -9.91 10.26 -14.69
N GLU A 109 -10.80 10.58 -13.74
CA GLU A 109 -12.23 10.61 -14.00
C GLU A 109 -12.64 12.00 -14.54
N PHE A 110 -13.30 11.99 -15.69
CA PHE A 110 -13.92 13.17 -16.30
C PHE A 110 -15.39 13.30 -15.89
N THR A 111 -16.00 12.20 -15.47
CA THR A 111 -17.34 12.16 -14.89
C THR A 111 -17.23 12.10 -13.37
N ASN A 112 -17.85 13.04 -12.65
CA ASN A 112 -17.84 13.02 -11.19
C ASN A 112 -18.53 11.73 -10.68
N PRO A 113 -17.84 10.87 -9.91
CA PRO A 113 -18.38 9.58 -9.53
C PRO A 113 -19.60 9.76 -8.63
N THR A 114 -20.61 8.94 -8.85
CA THR A 114 -21.82 8.93 -8.03
C THR A 114 -22.06 7.53 -7.48
N ILE A 115 -22.39 7.46 -6.19
CA ILE A 115 -22.81 6.25 -5.51
C ILE A 115 -24.26 6.46 -5.06
N SER A 116 -25.16 5.62 -5.55
CA SER A 116 -26.56 5.56 -5.13
C SER A 116 -26.80 4.29 -4.35
N PHE A 117 -27.40 4.38 -3.17
CA PHE A 117 -27.88 3.22 -2.41
C PHE A 117 -29.34 2.96 -2.74
N ASN A 118 -29.61 1.81 -3.34
CA ASN A 118 -30.95 1.44 -3.79
C ASN A 118 -31.70 0.66 -2.69
N GLY A 119 -30.98 0.10 -1.72
CA GLY A 119 -31.58 -0.60 -0.59
C GLY A 119 -30.56 -1.03 0.45
N VAL A 120 -30.97 -0.99 1.72
CA VAL A 120 -30.24 -1.52 2.87
C VAL A 120 -31.15 -2.52 3.57
N SER A 121 -30.63 -3.71 3.86
CA SER A 121 -31.39 -4.75 4.55
C SER A 121 -30.49 -5.54 5.49
N VAL A 122 -31.08 -6.07 6.56
CA VAL A 122 -30.40 -7.05 7.41
C VAL A 122 -30.86 -8.43 6.95
N THR A 123 -29.92 -9.30 6.65
CA THR A 123 -30.17 -10.68 6.21
C THR A 123 -29.48 -11.65 7.15
N GLY A 124 -29.94 -12.91 7.20
CA GLY A 124 -29.36 -13.95 8.03
C GLY A 124 -30.26 -14.43 9.17
N SER A 125 -29.68 -15.15 10.12
CA SER A 125 -30.38 -15.79 11.25
C SER A 125 -30.16 -15.01 12.55
N SER A 126 -30.77 -15.45 13.66
CA SER A 126 -30.54 -14.81 14.96
C SER A 126 -29.11 -14.91 15.48
N GLN A 127 -28.30 -15.83 14.94
CA GLN A 127 -26.91 -16.03 15.35
C GLN A 127 -25.90 -15.43 14.36
N ASP A 128 -26.30 -15.21 13.09
CA ASP A 128 -25.48 -14.61 12.05
C ASP A 128 -26.31 -13.58 11.28
N GLN A 129 -26.11 -12.29 11.60
CA GLN A 129 -26.74 -11.18 10.88
C GLN A 129 -25.72 -10.46 10.00
N TYR A 130 -26.12 -10.17 8.78
CA TYR A 130 -25.34 -9.43 7.79
C TYR A 130 -26.11 -8.19 7.38
N LEU A 131 -25.41 -7.05 7.34
CA LEU A 131 -25.93 -5.84 6.74
C LEU A 131 -25.63 -5.88 5.24
N GLN A 132 -26.68 -6.07 4.44
CA GLN A 132 -26.59 -6.09 2.99
C GLN A 132 -26.96 -4.72 2.44
N PHE A 133 -26.07 -4.18 1.61
CA PHE A 133 -26.31 -2.97 0.83
C PHE A 133 -26.43 -3.33 -0.65
N SER A 134 -27.34 -2.66 -1.34
CA SER A 134 -27.42 -2.68 -2.80
C SER A 134 -27.32 -1.25 -3.29
N GLY A 135 -26.56 -1.05 -4.36
CA GLY A 135 -26.35 0.28 -4.91
C GLY A 135 -25.85 0.22 -6.34
N THR A 136 -25.75 1.40 -6.92
CA THR A 136 -25.19 1.61 -8.25
C THR A 136 -24.06 2.63 -8.11
N ALA A 137 -22.89 2.27 -8.60
CA ALA A 137 -21.79 3.19 -8.81
C ALA A 137 -21.78 3.57 -10.29
N ASN A 138 -21.58 4.86 -10.57
CA ASN A 138 -21.42 5.38 -11.92
C ASN A 138 -20.22 6.34 -11.94
N GLY A 139 -19.32 6.13 -12.88
CA GLY A 139 -18.05 6.81 -13.04
C GLY A 139 -17.34 6.27 -14.29
N ASP A 140 -16.15 6.77 -14.56
CA ASP A 140 -15.36 6.29 -15.70
C ASP A 140 -14.57 5.02 -15.32
N VAL A 141 -14.30 4.82 -14.01
CA VAL A 141 -13.65 3.63 -13.46
C VAL A 141 -14.66 2.78 -12.69
N ASP A 142 -14.79 1.51 -13.10
CA ASP A 142 -15.62 0.55 -12.37
C ASP A 142 -15.01 0.21 -11.00
N ILE A 143 -15.84 0.14 -9.96
CA ILE A 143 -15.41 -0.41 -8.66
C ILE A 143 -15.13 -1.91 -8.85
N PRO A 144 -13.91 -2.40 -8.57
CA PRO A 144 -13.60 -3.82 -8.74
C PRO A 144 -14.50 -4.68 -7.84
N LYS A 145 -15.13 -5.70 -8.44
CA LYS A 145 -15.90 -6.71 -7.71
C LYS A 145 -14.93 -7.66 -7.03
N ASN A 146 -14.67 -7.47 -5.74
CA ASN A 146 -14.09 -8.50 -4.87
C ASN A 146 -15.17 -9.50 -4.44
#